data_AF-A0A838JIR1-F1
#
_entry.id   AF-A0A838JIR1-F1
#
_cell.length_a   1.000
_cell.length_b   1.000
_cell.length_c   1.000
_cell.angle_alpha   90.00
_cell.angle_beta   90.00
_cell.angle_gamma   90.00
#
_symmetry.space_group_name_H-M   'P 1'
#
loop_
_entity.id
_entity.type
_entity.pdbx_description
1 polymer ?
#
loop_
_entity_poly.entity_id
_entity_poly.type
_entity_poly.pdbx_seq_one_letter_code
_entity_poly.pdbx_strand_id
1 'polypeptide(L)'
;PDYFGSLVKSGSHLSSLRMVLTGTADAAAIDSHLLDVVLRRDVQAAAGIRVIDILGPSAVPPIVVARRLDPDLKSTLRERLVTLHTDPFSAQVLREGGVERFVPVDDEWYDDIRAMYTRVQATDFPYAFQ
;
A
#
# COMPACT_ATOMS: atom_id res chain seq x y z
N PRO A 1 -12.78 -3.98 -24.47
CA PRO A 1 -12.54 -3.99 -23.00
C PRO A 1 -12.18 -5.38 -22.48
N ASP A 2 -11.46 -6.17 -23.29
CA ASP A 2 -11.59 -7.63 -23.29
C ASP A 2 -10.24 -8.35 -23.12
N TYR A 3 -9.27 -7.68 -22.51
CA TYR A 3 -7.93 -8.25 -22.35
C TYR A 3 -7.85 -9.31 -21.23
N PHE A 4 -8.62 -9.13 -20.15
CA PHE A 4 -8.65 -10.08 -19.02
C PHE A 4 -9.94 -10.89 -19.05
N GLY A 5 -9.83 -12.23 -18.96
CA GLY A 5 -10.98 -13.12 -19.01
C GLY A 5 -11.84 -13.12 -17.74
N SER A 6 -11.24 -12.89 -16.57
CA SER A 6 -11.96 -12.76 -15.29
C SER A 6 -11.17 -11.94 -14.27
N LEU A 7 -11.86 -11.45 -13.26
CA LEU A 7 -11.29 -10.76 -12.12
C LEU A 7 -11.60 -11.53 -10.84
N VAL A 8 -10.60 -11.69 -9.96
CA VAL A 8 -10.73 -12.45 -8.71
C VAL A 8 -10.30 -11.57 -7.53
N LYS A 9 -11.12 -11.52 -6.48
CA LYS A 9 -10.78 -10.88 -5.20
C LYS A 9 -9.96 -11.86 -4.34
N SER A 10 -8.65 -11.64 -4.26
CA SER A 10 -7.72 -12.49 -3.48
C SER A 10 -7.74 -12.21 -1.96
N GLY A 11 -8.29 -11.06 -1.55
CA GLY A 11 -8.39 -10.60 -0.16
C GLY A 11 -7.11 -9.97 0.43
N SER A 12 -5.93 -10.20 -0.16
CA SER A 12 -4.69 -9.55 0.26
C SER A 12 -3.65 -9.52 -0.86
N HIS A 13 -2.68 -8.60 -0.78
CA HIS A 13 -1.57 -8.56 -1.72
C HIS A 13 -0.72 -9.84 -1.71
N LEU A 14 -0.49 -10.45 -0.53
CA LEU A 14 0.25 -11.72 -0.43
C LEU A 14 -0.51 -12.87 -1.11
N SER A 15 -1.83 -12.91 -0.96
CA SER A 15 -2.69 -13.87 -1.67
C SER A 15 -2.62 -13.65 -3.19
N SER A 16 -2.71 -12.40 -3.65
CA SER A 16 -2.55 -12.05 -5.07
C SER A 16 -1.21 -12.50 -5.63
N LEU A 17 -0.11 -12.21 -4.92
CA LEU A 17 1.23 -12.61 -5.32
C LEU A 17 1.35 -14.12 -5.42
N ARG A 18 0.82 -14.85 -4.42
CA ARG A 18 0.79 -16.31 -4.43
C ARG A 18 0.02 -16.86 -5.63
N MET A 19 -1.14 -16.28 -5.97
CA MET A 19 -1.92 -16.72 -7.14
C MET A 19 -1.14 -16.56 -8.45
N VAL A 20 -0.34 -15.50 -8.59
CA VAL A 20 0.54 -15.34 -9.76
C VAL A 20 1.65 -16.38 -9.75
N LEU A 21 2.33 -16.56 -8.63
CA LEU A 21 3.41 -17.55 -8.49
C LEU A 21 2.96 -18.99 -8.73
N THR A 22 1.70 -19.33 -8.39
CA THR A 22 1.12 -20.66 -8.61
C THR A 22 0.40 -20.80 -9.96
N GLY A 23 0.40 -19.76 -10.81
CA GLY A 23 -0.29 -19.77 -12.10
C GLY A 23 -1.82 -19.80 -12.01
N THR A 24 -2.40 -19.46 -10.85
CA THR A 24 -3.85 -19.34 -10.65
C THR A 24 -4.38 -17.99 -11.15
N ALA A 25 -3.51 -16.99 -11.31
CA ALA A 25 -3.79 -15.73 -11.98
C ALA A 25 -2.63 -15.35 -12.90
N ASP A 26 -2.92 -14.77 -14.06
CA ASP A 26 -1.88 -14.34 -15.02
C ASP A 26 -1.17 -13.04 -14.60
N ALA A 27 -1.88 -12.18 -13.87
CA ALA A 27 -1.38 -10.90 -13.37
C ALA A 27 -2.15 -10.46 -12.12
N ALA A 28 -1.52 -9.60 -11.32
CA ALA A 28 -2.17 -8.95 -10.18
C ALA A 28 -1.63 -7.53 -9.97
N ALA A 29 -2.51 -6.61 -9.55
CA ALA A 29 -2.09 -5.31 -9.02
C ALA A 29 -1.66 -5.49 -7.55
N ILE A 30 -0.42 -5.07 -7.25
CA ILE A 30 0.20 -5.22 -5.94
C ILE A 30 0.79 -3.87 -5.52
N ASP A 31 0.61 -3.51 -4.25
CA ASP A 31 1.27 -2.35 -3.66
C ASP A 31 2.80 -2.47 -3.79
N SER A 32 3.45 -1.44 -4.33
CA SER A 32 4.87 -1.49 -4.70
C SER A 32 5.79 -1.60 -3.48
N HIS A 33 5.41 -1.01 -2.34
CA HIS A 33 6.18 -1.10 -1.10
C HIS A 33 6.12 -2.53 -0.55
N LEU A 34 4.94 -3.13 -0.47
CA LEU A 34 4.80 -4.53 -0.08
C LEU A 34 5.57 -5.46 -1.02
N LEU A 35 5.48 -5.22 -2.33
CA LEU A 35 6.21 -6.01 -3.31
C LEU A 35 7.72 -5.95 -3.06
N ASP A 36 8.29 -4.75 -2.90
CA ASP A 36 9.72 -4.57 -2.63
C ASP A 36 10.15 -5.27 -1.32
N VAL A 37 9.36 -5.15 -0.24
CA VAL A 37 9.65 -5.85 1.02
C VAL A 37 9.65 -7.37 0.85
N VAL A 38 8.69 -7.92 0.11
CA VAL A 38 8.62 -9.37 -0.13
C VAL A 38 9.79 -9.85 -0.98
N LEU A 39 10.09 -9.17 -2.08
CA LEU A 39 11.14 -9.61 -3.01
C LEU A 39 12.54 -9.52 -2.41
N ARG A 40 12.78 -8.56 -1.49
CA ARG A 40 14.05 -8.49 -0.74
C ARG A 40 14.24 -9.65 0.23
N ARG A 41 13.15 -10.27 0.69
CA ARG A 41 13.15 -11.35 1.69
C ARG A 41 13.05 -12.74 1.07
N ASP A 42 12.44 -12.86 -0.11
CA ASP A 42 12.20 -14.12 -0.80
C ASP A 42 12.75 -14.10 -2.23
N VAL A 43 13.95 -14.66 -2.40
CA VAL A 43 14.64 -14.75 -3.71
C VAL A 43 13.89 -15.65 -4.70
N GLN A 44 13.17 -16.66 -4.22
CA GLN A 44 12.41 -17.55 -5.10
C GLN A 44 11.17 -16.85 -5.65
N ALA A 45 10.47 -16.09 -4.81
CA ALA A 45 9.38 -15.23 -5.27
C ALA A 45 9.88 -14.20 -6.29
N ALA A 46 11.05 -13.59 -6.06
CA ALA A 46 11.65 -12.62 -6.99
C ALA A 46 11.96 -13.21 -8.36
N ALA A 47 12.43 -14.47 -8.42
CA ALA A 47 12.69 -15.16 -9.68
C ALA A 47 11.40 -15.57 -10.42
N GLY A 48 10.29 -15.75 -9.69
CA GLY A 48 9.01 -16.24 -10.22
C GLY A 48 8.06 -15.16 -10.76
N ILE A 49 8.41 -13.88 -10.66
CA ILE A 49 7.54 -12.78 -11.12
C ILE A 49 8.26 -11.79 -12.04
N ARG A 50 7.46 -11.05 -12.81
CA ARG A 50 7.92 -9.94 -13.64
C ARG A 50 6.97 -8.75 -13.49
N VAL A 51 7.52 -7.59 -13.17
CA VAL A 51 6.76 -6.33 -13.21
C VAL A 51 6.51 -5.96 -14.67
N ILE A 52 5.24 -5.83 -15.04
CA ILE A 52 4.85 -5.50 -16.43
C ILE A 52 4.49 -4.02 -16.59
N ASP A 53 4.09 -3.36 -15.52
CA ASP A 53 3.76 -1.93 -15.48
C ASP A 53 3.81 -1.42 -14.03
N ILE A 54 3.93 -0.10 -13.85
CA ILE A 54 3.93 0.57 -12.55
C ILE A 54 2.97 1.76 -12.61
N LEU A 55 2.01 1.79 -11.68
CA LEU A 55 1.06 2.89 -11.53
C LEU A 55 1.56 3.87 -10.46
N GLY A 56 1.55 5.17 -10.77
CA GLY A 56 1.92 6.23 -9.83
C GLY A 56 2.89 7.27 -10.41
N PRO A 57 3.61 8.02 -9.55
CA PRO A 57 3.64 7.89 -8.09
C PRO A 57 2.29 8.25 -7.44
N SER A 58 2.01 7.64 -6.29
CA SER A 58 0.79 7.87 -5.52
C SER A 58 1.14 8.08 -4.05
N ALA A 59 0.32 8.82 -3.32
CA ALA A 59 0.50 9.00 -1.88
C ALA A 59 0.51 7.66 -1.11
N VAL A 60 1.49 7.47 -0.22
CA VAL A 60 1.63 6.28 0.64
C VAL A 60 0.47 6.23 1.66
N PRO A 61 -0.08 5.03 1.99
CA PRO A 61 -1.15 4.91 2.98
C PRO A 61 -0.82 5.65 4.31
N PRO A 62 -1.69 6.56 4.77
CA PRO A 62 -1.46 7.32 5.99
C PRO A 62 -1.72 6.49 7.24
N ILE A 63 -1.12 6.91 8.36
CA ILE A 63 -1.62 6.57 9.69
C ILE A 63 -2.75 7.53 10.04
N VAL A 64 -3.94 6.99 10.28
CA VAL A 64 -5.13 7.77 10.66
C VAL A 64 -5.56 7.46 12.09
N VAL A 65 -6.11 8.46 12.77
CA VAL A 65 -6.66 8.32 14.12
C VAL A 65 -8.11 8.79 14.14
N ALA A 66 -8.89 8.29 15.09
CA ALA A 66 -10.30 8.66 15.20
C ALA A 66 -10.48 10.17 15.44
N ARG A 67 -11.43 10.79 14.73
CA ARG A 67 -11.74 12.23 14.88
C ARG A 67 -12.11 12.62 16.32
N ARG A 68 -12.74 11.72 17.07
CA ARG A 68 -13.17 11.92 18.46
C ARG A 68 -12.06 11.79 19.52
N LEU A 69 -10.83 11.43 19.11
CA LEU A 69 -9.72 11.28 20.05
C LEU A 69 -9.37 12.65 20.65
N ASP A 70 -9.01 12.64 21.93
CA ASP A 70 -8.57 13.82 22.67
C ASP A 70 -7.45 14.59 21.90
N PRO A 71 -7.52 15.92 21.77
CA PRO A 71 -6.54 16.70 21.01
C PRO A 71 -5.10 16.54 21.51
N ASP A 72 -4.88 16.47 22.83
CA ASP A 72 -3.55 16.35 23.41
C ASP A 72 -2.97 14.96 23.13
N LEU A 73 -3.81 13.93 23.19
CA LEU A 73 -3.43 12.58 22.77
C LEU A 73 -3.10 12.52 21.27
N LYS A 74 -3.86 13.18 20.39
CA LYS A 74 -3.53 13.26 18.95
C LYS A 74 -2.16 13.91 18.73
N SER A 75 -1.89 15.01 19.43
CA SER A 75 -0.60 15.72 19.36
C SER A 75 0.55 14.81 19.81
N THR A 76 0.37 14.13 20.94
CA THR A 76 1.35 13.19 21.51
C THR A 76 1.64 12.04 20.55
N LEU A 77 0.61 11.41 19.98
CA LEU A 77 0.77 10.32 19.01
C LEU A 77 1.53 10.79 17.77
N ARG A 78 1.16 11.96 17.23
CA ARG A 78 1.84 12.55 16.07
C ARG A 78 3.32 12.77 16.38
N GLU A 79 3.65 13.44 17.48
CA GLU A 79 5.01 13.71 17.90
C GLU A 79 5.82 12.41 18.01
N ARG A 80 5.29 11.41 18.74
CA ARG A 80 5.98 10.13 18.94
C ARG A 80 6.22 9.36 17.64
N LEU A 81 5.26 9.39 16.69
CA LEU A 81 5.43 8.72 15.40
C LEU A 81 6.48 9.42 14.54
N VAL A 82 6.47 10.76 14.44
CA VAL A 82 7.43 11.48 13.59
C VAL A 82 8.84 11.45 14.16
N THR A 83 9.01 11.33 15.48
CA THR A 83 10.32 11.15 16.11
C THR A 83 10.73 9.68 16.27
N LEU A 84 9.93 8.72 15.81
CA LEU A 84 10.20 7.29 16.04
C LEU A 84 11.57 6.86 15.47
N HIS A 85 11.98 7.47 14.37
CA HIS A 85 13.26 7.22 13.71
C HIS A 85 14.49 7.71 14.51
N THR A 86 14.33 8.49 15.59
CA THR A 86 15.46 8.98 16.39
C THR A 86 15.93 7.97 17.43
N ASP A 87 15.08 6.99 17.77
CA ASP A 87 15.44 5.86 18.63
C ASP A 87 16.12 4.76 17.78
N PRO A 88 17.35 4.31 18.09
CA PRO A 88 18.08 3.36 17.26
C PRO A 88 17.36 2.03 17.05
N PHE A 89 16.68 1.51 18.08
CA PHE A 89 15.93 0.27 17.99
C PHE A 89 14.73 0.43 17.05
N SER A 90 13.94 1.49 17.24
CA SER A 90 12.78 1.79 16.40
C SER A 90 13.17 2.11 14.96
N ALA A 91 14.27 2.82 14.74
CA ALA A 91 14.82 3.09 13.40
C ALA A 91 15.24 1.81 12.67
N GLN A 92 15.76 0.81 13.39
CA GLN A 92 16.03 -0.50 12.81
C GLN A 92 14.74 -1.20 12.38
N VAL A 93 13.72 -1.22 13.24
CA VAL A 93 12.41 -1.82 12.92
C VAL A 93 11.77 -1.15 11.68
N LEU A 94 11.84 0.18 11.57
CA LEU A 94 11.36 0.90 10.41
C LEU A 94 12.09 0.47 9.13
N ARG A 95 13.43 0.41 9.15
CA ARG A 95 14.23 -0.02 7.99
C ARG A 95 13.95 -1.46 7.56
N GLU A 96 13.75 -2.37 8.51
CA GLU A 96 13.36 -3.75 8.20
C GLU A 96 12.00 -3.80 7.47
N GLY A 97 11.09 -2.87 7.80
CA GLY A 97 9.83 -2.66 7.11
C GLY A 97 9.92 -1.79 5.84
N GLY A 98 11.11 -1.35 5.42
CA GLY A 98 11.28 -0.48 4.25
C GLY A 98 10.83 0.96 4.45
N VAL A 99 10.72 1.42 5.71
CA VAL A 99 10.31 2.79 6.06
C VAL A 99 11.53 3.55 6.59
N GLU A 100 11.76 4.77 6.08
CA GLU A 100 12.82 5.64 6.59
C GLU A 100 12.37 6.37 7.87
N ARG A 101 11.22 7.04 7.80
CA ARG A 101 10.63 7.82 8.90
C ARG A 101 9.18 8.16 8.58
N PHE A 102 8.42 8.54 9.60
CA PHE A 102 7.12 9.17 9.42
C PHE A 102 7.26 10.68 9.34
N VAL A 103 6.36 11.31 8.57
CA VAL A 103 6.27 12.76 8.43
C VAL A 103 4.84 13.22 8.70
N PRO A 104 4.65 14.45 9.20
CA PRO A 104 3.35 15.09 9.13
C PRO A 104 2.91 15.18 7.68
N VAL A 105 1.63 14.93 7.43
CA VAL A 105 0.99 15.02 6.11
C VAL A 105 -0.25 15.88 6.23
N ASP A 106 -0.59 16.57 5.14
CA ASP A 106 -1.83 17.32 5.00
C ASP A 106 -2.85 16.50 4.19
N ASP A 107 -4.13 16.80 4.37
CA ASP A 107 -5.20 16.02 3.73
C ASP A 107 -5.15 16.15 2.19
N GLU A 108 -4.76 17.32 1.70
CA GLU A 108 -4.64 17.66 0.28
C GLU A 108 -3.61 16.79 -0.46
N TRP A 109 -2.64 16.21 0.26
CA TRP A 109 -1.63 15.32 -0.36
C TRP A 109 -2.26 14.03 -0.90
N TYR A 110 -3.51 13.72 -0.53
CA TYR A 110 -4.27 12.55 -0.96
C TYR A 110 -5.33 12.89 -2.03
N ASP A 111 -5.29 14.09 -2.62
CA ASP A 111 -6.22 14.49 -3.69
C ASP A 111 -6.08 13.62 -4.95
N ASP A 112 -4.87 13.14 -5.26
CA ASP A 112 -4.61 12.21 -6.36
C ASP A 112 -5.39 10.89 -6.18
N ILE A 113 -5.38 10.32 -4.96
CA ILE A 113 -6.13 9.14 -4.59
C ILE A 113 -7.63 9.39 -4.72
N ARG A 114 -8.12 10.55 -4.24
CA ARG A 114 -9.54 10.93 -4.37
C ARG A 114 -9.98 11.06 -5.83
N ALA A 115 -9.13 11.64 -6.68
CA ALA A 115 -9.40 11.76 -8.10
C ALA A 115 -9.44 10.38 -8.79
N MET A 116 -8.50 9.50 -8.48
CA MET A 116 -8.50 8.11 -8.97
C MET A 116 -9.76 7.35 -8.54
N TYR A 117 -10.13 7.45 -7.26
CA TYR A 117 -11.35 6.83 -6.74
C TYR A 117 -12.60 7.34 -7.47
N THR A 118 -12.71 8.66 -7.66
CA THR A 118 -13.83 9.28 -8.39
C THR A 118 -13.93 8.75 -9.82
N ARG A 119 -12.79 8.61 -10.51
CA ARG A 119 -12.74 8.07 -11.87
C ARG A 119 -13.21 6.61 -11.92
N VAL A 120 -12.83 5.78 -10.95
CA VAL A 120 -13.27 4.38 -10.87
C VAL A 120 -14.77 4.29 -10.59
N GLN A 121 -15.29 5.13 -9.68
CA GLN A 121 -16.72 5.17 -9.35
C GLN A 121 -17.61 5.63 -10.52
N ALA A 122 -17.06 6.42 -11.45
CA ALA A 122 -17.76 6.83 -12.66
C ALA A 122 -17.84 5.72 -13.74
N THR A 123 -17.27 4.54 -13.48
CA THR A 123 -17.35 3.38 -14.38
C THR A 123 -18.26 2.31 -13.80
N ASP A 124 -18.83 1.45 -14.64
CA ASP A 124 -19.58 0.24 -14.23
C ASP A 124 -18.63 -0.86 -13.70
N PHE A 125 -17.66 -0.50 -12.86
CA PHE A 125 -16.68 -1.46 -12.35
C PHE A 125 -17.38 -2.40 -11.36
N PRO A 126 -17.38 -3.72 -11.60
CA PRO A 126 -18.20 -4.69 -10.87
C PRO A 126 -17.81 -4.89 -9.41
N TYR A 127 -16.82 -4.14 -8.93
CA TYR A 127 -16.31 -4.19 -7.56
C TYR A 127 -16.23 -2.81 -6.89
N ALA A 128 -17.06 -1.85 -7.30
CA ALA A 128 -17.23 -0.61 -6.55
C ALA A 128 -17.42 -0.92 -5.05
N PHE A 129 -16.52 -0.37 -4.24
CA PHE A 129 -16.44 -0.64 -2.80
C PHE A 129 -17.76 -0.22 -2.13
N GLN A 130 -18.49 -1.18 -1.55
CA GLN A 130 -19.57 -0.92 -0.58
C GLN A 130 -18.96 -0.61 0.78
#